data_AF-A0A1E4SJM8-F1
#
_entry.id   AF-A0A1E4SJM8-F1
#
_cell.length_a   1.000
_cell.length_b   1.000
_cell.length_c   1.000
_cell.angle_alpha   90.00
_cell.angle_beta   90.00
_cell.angle_gamma   90.00
#
_symmetry.space_group_name_H-M   'P 1'
#
loop_
_entity.id
_entity.type
_entity.pdbx_description
1 polymer ?
#
loop_
_entity_poly.entity_id
_entity_poly.type
_entity_poly.pdbx_seq_one_letter_code
_entity_poly.pdbx_strand_id
1 'polypeptide(L)'
;MAQQQFITDELNQLQKDIISKNPSDILQFCANYFNTKLQSQRSQLWSQQHKAKAAGINLFPDVENVNINSFGSGVVLDRQPSFKSPFGDNDPHSNHNDDDPHGPGAAGAPESSTSNKAGLFKNNFDVSHQAPQKHDHDVDPSDSTTTSGSSFPGKSTGPFAKGLSKIPIAFNANRRTSVSAEALNPDKFKSDSWKPPTNNLTSSQRADLSKTLASNFLFQQLDGTSKKTVIEALSPKTFSKDTEIITQGDEGDYFYIIEKGTVDFYVNGSKVNSSNEGSSFGELALMYNSPRAATAVAATDVTCWALDRLTFRRILLEGTFNRRLMYEDFLKDVEVLKSLSSHERSKLADALSTEIYEKGDKIVTEGEQGENFYFIESGSCQVYNNQSGVIKQLTKGDYFGEIALLNDKPRQATVEALDHVIVATLGKAGFQRLLGPAVEVLKSNDPTAPRTHENASASQHPTSVAASK
;
A
#
# COMPACT_ATOMS: atom_id res chain seq x y z
N MET A 1 25.26 1.89 -4.82
CA MET A 1 26.10 1.99 -6.04
C MET A 1 26.78 0.67 -6.41
N ALA A 2 27.52 0.00 -5.51
CA ALA A 2 28.24 -1.25 -5.84
C ALA A 2 27.36 -2.41 -6.38
N GLN A 3 26.16 -2.61 -5.83
CA GLN A 3 25.25 -3.68 -6.27
C GLN A 3 24.69 -3.44 -7.68
N GLN A 4 24.49 -2.18 -8.06
CA GLN A 4 23.96 -1.80 -9.37
C GLN A 4 25.02 -1.96 -10.47
N GLN A 5 26.29 -1.69 -10.12
CA GLN A 5 27.44 -1.94 -11.00
C GLN A 5 27.62 -3.44 -11.27
N PHE A 6 27.55 -4.26 -10.23
CA PHE A 6 27.65 -5.73 -10.35
C PHE A 6 26.56 -6.33 -11.27
N ILE A 7 25.31 -5.88 -11.14
CA ILE A 7 24.21 -6.34 -11.99
C ILE A 7 24.46 -5.98 -13.46
N THR A 8 24.96 -4.77 -13.71
CA THR A 8 25.25 -4.27 -15.06
C THR A 8 26.37 -5.07 -15.72
N ASP A 9 27.42 -5.44 -14.97
CA ASP A 9 28.55 -6.21 -15.48
C ASP A 9 28.18 -7.65 -15.83
N GLU A 10 27.37 -8.32 -15.00
CA GLU A 10 26.90 -9.70 -15.27
C GLU A 10 25.98 -9.77 -16.49
N LEU A 11 25.09 -8.78 -16.67
CA LEU A 11 24.21 -8.72 -17.84
C LEU A 11 25.02 -8.47 -19.13
N ASN A 12 26.05 -7.63 -19.07
CA ASN A 12 26.97 -7.43 -20.20
C ASN A 12 27.74 -8.72 -20.56
N GLN A 13 28.10 -9.52 -19.57
CA GLN A 13 28.79 -10.80 -19.79
C GLN A 13 27.86 -11.86 -20.40
N LEU A 14 26.63 -11.95 -19.91
CA LEU A 14 25.59 -12.80 -20.51
C LEU A 14 25.34 -12.41 -21.98
N GLN A 15 25.23 -11.13 -22.28
CA GLN A 15 25.03 -10.64 -23.64
C GLN A 15 26.17 -11.05 -24.59
N LYS A 16 27.43 -11.00 -24.12
CA LYS A 16 28.58 -11.49 -24.90
C LYS A 16 28.51 -12.99 -25.16
N ASP A 17 28.11 -13.78 -24.16
CA ASP A 17 27.99 -15.23 -24.26
C ASP A 17 26.87 -15.67 -25.23
N ILE A 18 25.75 -14.96 -25.23
CA ILE A 18 24.64 -15.19 -26.17
C ILE A 18 25.11 -14.90 -27.60
N ILE A 19 25.79 -13.77 -27.83
CA ILE A 19 26.31 -13.41 -29.17
C ILE A 19 27.35 -14.42 -29.65
N SER A 20 28.23 -14.90 -28.76
CA SER A 20 29.29 -15.83 -29.12
C SER A 20 28.79 -17.25 -29.41
N LYS A 21 27.82 -17.76 -28.64
CA LYS A 21 27.37 -19.15 -28.73
C LYS A 21 26.12 -19.32 -29.59
N ASN A 22 25.43 -18.23 -29.90
CA ASN A 22 24.22 -18.16 -30.73
C ASN A 22 23.24 -19.31 -30.47
N PRO A 23 22.74 -19.47 -29.24
CA PRO A 23 21.89 -20.60 -28.85
C PRO A 23 20.53 -20.54 -29.56
N SER A 24 20.01 -21.70 -29.96
CA SER A 24 18.67 -21.82 -30.56
C SER A 24 17.54 -21.51 -29.58
N ASP A 25 17.74 -21.80 -28.30
CA ASP A 25 16.83 -21.44 -27.20
C ASP A 25 17.53 -20.49 -26.24
N ILE A 26 17.22 -19.20 -26.38
CA ILE A 26 17.81 -18.12 -25.60
C ILE A 26 17.32 -18.18 -24.14
N LEU A 27 16.07 -18.57 -23.89
CA LEU A 27 15.49 -18.59 -22.54
C LEU A 27 16.11 -19.72 -21.70
N GLN A 28 16.20 -20.92 -22.26
CA GLN A 28 16.85 -22.05 -21.59
C GLN A 28 18.35 -21.79 -21.39
N PHE A 29 19.01 -21.12 -22.35
CA PHE A 29 20.41 -20.72 -22.20
C PHE A 29 20.61 -19.76 -21.03
N CYS A 30 19.78 -18.72 -20.91
CA CYS A 30 19.82 -17.78 -19.80
C CYS A 30 19.59 -18.49 -18.45
N ALA A 31 18.61 -19.39 -18.36
CA ALA A 31 18.36 -20.17 -17.14
C ALA A 31 19.58 -21.02 -16.73
N ASN A 32 20.19 -21.71 -17.70
CA ASN A 32 21.38 -22.52 -17.47
C ASN A 32 22.60 -21.67 -17.07
N TYR A 33 22.76 -20.48 -17.66
CA TYR A 33 23.83 -19.55 -17.33
C TYR A 33 23.78 -19.15 -15.85
N PHE A 34 22.63 -18.71 -15.36
CA PHE A 34 22.48 -18.30 -13.95
C PHE A 34 22.62 -19.47 -12.98
N ASN A 35 22.12 -20.66 -13.34
CA ASN A 35 22.31 -21.86 -12.52
C ASN A 35 23.78 -22.26 -12.41
N THR A 36 24.52 -22.22 -13.52
CA THR A 36 25.96 -22.50 -13.55
C THR A 36 26.73 -21.47 -12.73
N LYS A 37 26.35 -20.18 -12.83
CA LYS A 37 26.98 -19.11 -12.06
C LYS A 37 26.74 -19.27 -10.57
N LEU A 38 25.51 -19.58 -10.17
CA LEU A 38 25.14 -19.84 -8.78
C LEU A 38 25.91 -21.05 -8.23
N GLN A 39 26.07 -22.12 -9.02
CA GLN A 39 26.87 -23.27 -8.66
C GLN A 39 28.35 -22.90 -8.43
N SER A 40 28.92 -22.08 -9.32
CA SER A 40 30.30 -21.58 -9.16
C SER A 40 30.48 -20.70 -7.93
N GLN A 41 29.50 -19.86 -7.59
CA GLN A 41 29.57 -19.04 -6.38
C GLN A 41 29.49 -19.91 -5.12
N ARG A 42 28.62 -20.94 -5.14
CA ARG A 42 28.50 -21.91 -4.04
C ARG A 42 29.80 -22.69 -3.84
N SER A 43 30.46 -23.15 -4.90
CA SER A 43 31.74 -23.85 -4.79
C SER A 43 32.85 -22.96 -4.22
N GLN A 44 32.90 -21.69 -4.63
CA GLN A 44 33.82 -20.70 -4.07
C GLN A 44 33.57 -20.47 -2.58
N LEU A 45 32.31 -20.30 -2.16
CA LEU A 45 31.99 -20.17 -0.74
C LEU A 45 32.33 -21.43 0.05
N TRP A 46 32.11 -22.62 -0.51
CA TRP A 46 32.51 -23.89 0.12
C TRP A 46 34.02 -23.97 0.35
N SER A 47 34.83 -23.52 -0.61
CA SER A 47 36.29 -23.46 -0.43
C SER A 47 36.72 -22.52 0.69
N GLN A 48 35.90 -21.51 1.01
CA GLN A 48 36.16 -20.53 2.07
C GLN A 48 35.60 -20.95 3.44
N GLN A 49 34.81 -22.02 3.51
CA GLN A 49 34.21 -22.54 4.73
C GLN A 49 35.24 -22.79 5.84
N HIS A 50 36.42 -23.33 5.50
CA HIS A 50 37.49 -23.54 6.49
C HIS A 50 38.01 -22.23 7.10
N LYS A 51 38.15 -21.18 6.28
CA LYS A 51 38.59 -19.85 6.75
C LYS A 51 37.50 -19.16 7.58
N ALA A 52 36.24 -19.28 7.16
CA ALA A 52 35.11 -18.73 7.90
C ALA A 52 34.91 -19.42 9.26
N LYS A 53 35.05 -20.75 9.31
CA LYS A 53 34.98 -21.53 10.54
C LYS A 53 36.10 -21.17 11.52
N ALA A 54 37.30 -20.86 11.02
CA ALA A 54 38.40 -20.33 11.84
C ALA A 54 38.11 -18.92 12.41
N ALA A 55 37.24 -18.14 11.76
CA ALA A 55 36.75 -16.85 12.24
C ALA A 55 35.45 -16.96 13.07
N GLY A 56 35.01 -18.17 13.42
CA GLY A 56 33.78 -18.41 14.20
C GLY A 56 32.47 -18.25 13.41
N ILE A 57 32.54 -18.14 12.07
CA ILE A 57 31.39 -17.96 11.19
C ILE A 57 31.13 -19.28 10.45
N ASN A 58 29.96 -19.88 10.66
CA ASN A 58 29.55 -21.07 9.91
C ASN A 58 28.74 -20.66 8.68
N LEU A 59 29.33 -20.71 7.48
CA LEU A 59 28.63 -20.32 6.24
C LEU A 59 27.59 -21.38 5.82
N PHE A 60 27.78 -22.63 6.22
CA PHE A 60 26.91 -23.76 5.90
C PHE A 60 26.65 -24.60 7.17
N PRO A 61 25.58 -24.32 7.93
CA PRO A 61 25.24 -25.12 9.11
C PRO A 61 24.88 -26.57 8.72
N ASP A 62 25.40 -27.53 9.49
CA ASP A 62 25.11 -28.94 9.30
C ASP A 62 23.62 -29.22 9.59
N VAL A 63 22.96 -29.92 8.68
CA VAL A 63 21.57 -30.37 8.87
C VAL A 63 21.61 -31.66 9.70
N GLU A 64 21.63 -31.52 11.03
CA GLU A 64 21.48 -32.66 11.93
C GLU A 64 20.03 -33.16 11.86
N ASN A 65 19.80 -34.20 11.04
CA ASN A 65 18.90 -35.34 11.27
C ASN A 65 18.53 -36.02 9.95
N VAL A 66 19.27 -37.08 9.59
CA VAL A 66 18.75 -38.12 8.70
C VAL A 66 18.95 -39.46 9.42
N ASN A 67 17.84 -40.05 9.84
CA ASN A 67 17.80 -41.33 10.51
C ASN A 67 18.19 -42.43 9.49
N ILE A 68 19.30 -43.13 9.72
CA ILE A 68 19.75 -44.23 8.87
C ILE A 68 19.18 -45.53 9.45
N ASN A 69 18.30 -46.19 8.70
CA ASN A 69 17.80 -47.51 9.07
C ASN A 69 18.93 -48.56 8.96
N SER A 70 19.05 -49.37 10.00
CA SER A 70 20.03 -50.46 10.13
C SER A 70 19.70 -51.66 9.24
N PHE A 71 19.96 -51.55 7.93
CA PHE A 71 20.23 -52.70 7.06
C PHE A 71 21.28 -52.27 6.02
N GLY A 72 22.51 -52.72 6.22
CA GLY A 72 23.66 -52.34 5.41
C GLY A 72 23.68 -52.99 4.02
N SER A 73 23.87 -52.17 2.98
CA SER A 73 24.86 -52.37 1.92
C SER A 73 24.68 -51.29 0.85
N GLY A 74 25.71 -50.49 0.62
CA GLY A 74 25.75 -49.47 -0.43
C GLY A 74 26.73 -48.36 -0.10
N VAL A 75 28.01 -48.56 -0.41
CA VAL A 75 29.00 -47.47 -0.45
C VAL A 75 28.55 -46.47 -1.51
N VAL A 76 28.10 -45.29 -1.11
CA VAL A 76 27.91 -44.15 -2.02
C VAL A 76 28.98 -43.12 -1.71
N LEU A 77 30.04 -43.18 -2.51
CA LEU A 77 31.13 -42.22 -2.57
C LEU A 77 30.73 -41.10 -3.54
N ASP A 78 29.65 -40.37 -3.24
CA ASP A 78 29.37 -39.02 -3.78
C ASP A 78 28.11 -38.46 -3.10
N ARG A 79 28.27 -37.61 -2.08
CA ARG A 79 27.16 -36.78 -1.55
C ARG A 79 27.14 -35.45 -2.30
N GLN A 80 26.79 -35.51 -3.58
CA GLN A 80 26.15 -34.38 -4.25
C GLN A 80 24.65 -34.49 -3.95
N PRO A 81 23.99 -33.53 -3.29
CA PRO A 81 22.55 -33.42 -3.42
C PRO A 81 22.30 -33.01 -4.88
N SER A 82 21.91 -33.96 -5.71
CA SER A 82 21.49 -33.70 -7.08
C SER A 82 20.20 -32.88 -7.05
N PHE A 83 20.32 -31.56 -6.97
CA PHE A 83 19.25 -30.64 -7.30
C PHE A 83 19.14 -30.57 -8.82
N LYS A 84 18.55 -31.62 -9.41
CA LYS A 84 17.99 -31.52 -10.76
C LYS A 84 16.73 -30.66 -10.68
N SER A 85 16.49 -29.89 -11.74
CA SER A 85 15.34 -29.00 -11.88
C SER A 85 14.03 -29.73 -11.50
N PRO A 86 13.09 -29.08 -10.78
CA PRO A 86 11.78 -29.66 -10.50
C PRO A 86 10.88 -29.80 -11.75
N PHE A 87 11.41 -29.46 -12.95
CA PHE A 87 10.72 -29.56 -14.24
C PHE A 87 11.44 -30.50 -15.22
N GLY A 88 12.30 -31.40 -14.74
CA GLY A 88 12.98 -32.40 -15.58
C GLY A 88 12.17 -33.68 -15.76
N ASP A 89 12.55 -34.48 -16.76
CA ASP A 89 11.87 -35.70 -17.26
C ASP A 89 11.68 -36.87 -16.28
N ASN A 90 11.77 -36.65 -14.96
CA ASN A 90 11.48 -37.64 -13.92
C ASN A 90 10.71 -36.98 -12.76
N ASP A 91 9.60 -36.30 -13.08
CA ASP A 91 8.67 -35.79 -12.07
C ASP A 91 7.78 -36.94 -11.55
N PRO A 92 7.77 -37.25 -10.24
CA PRO A 92 6.86 -38.24 -9.65
C PRO A 92 5.38 -37.85 -9.70
N HIS A 93 5.04 -36.67 -10.24
CA HIS A 93 3.68 -36.22 -10.52
C HIS A 93 3.31 -36.20 -12.00
N SER A 94 4.18 -36.66 -12.92
CA SER A 94 3.75 -36.95 -14.29
C SER A 94 2.93 -38.25 -14.28
N ASN A 95 1.60 -38.13 -14.29
CA ASN A 95 0.74 -39.25 -14.59
C ASN A 95 0.96 -39.66 -16.05
N HIS A 96 1.90 -40.57 -16.27
CA HIS A 96 1.97 -41.39 -17.48
C HIS A 96 0.73 -42.30 -17.49
N ASN A 97 -0.38 -41.79 -18.01
CA ASN A 97 -1.34 -42.63 -18.71
C ASN A 97 -1.13 -42.36 -20.19
N ASP A 98 -0.75 -43.41 -20.89
CA ASP A 98 -0.55 -43.46 -22.33
C ASP A 98 -1.85 -43.04 -23.04
N ASP A 99 -1.92 -41.78 -23.50
CA ASP A 99 -2.80 -41.29 -24.58
C ASP A 99 -2.46 -39.80 -24.86
N ASP A 100 -1.26 -39.54 -25.41
CA ASP A 100 -0.91 -38.22 -25.94
C ASP A 100 -0.79 -38.31 -27.49
N PRO A 101 -1.70 -37.71 -28.27
CA PRO A 101 -1.84 -37.95 -29.71
C PRO A 101 -0.81 -37.20 -30.60
N HIS A 102 0.31 -36.73 -30.05
CA HIS A 102 1.24 -35.83 -30.77
C HIS A 102 2.75 -36.17 -30.65
N GLY A 103 3.12 -37.44 -30.79
CA GLY A 103 4.52 -37.87 -31.03
C GLY A 103 4.84 -38.16 -32.52
N PRO A 104 6.06 -37.88 -33.04
CA PRO A 104 6.39 -38.07 -34.46
C PRO A 104 7.05 -39.44 -34.78
N GLY A 105 6.50 -40.16 -35.79
CA GLY A 105 7.14 -41.23 -36.61
C GLY A 105 7.05 -42.67 -36.07
N ALA A 106 6.75 -43.75 -36.84
CA ALA A 106 6.74 -43.96 -38.29
C ALA A 106 5.97 -45.25 -38.71
N ALA A 107 5.45 -45.21 -39.96
CA ALA A 107 5.21 -46.29 -40.95
C ALA A 107 4.00 -47.25 -40.86
N GLY A 108 3.04 -47.07 -41.78
CA GLY A 108 2.08 -48.10 -42.27
C GLY A 108 0.76 -47.52 -42.81
N ALA A 109 0.59 -47.45 -44.14
CA ALA A 109 -0.61 -46.94 -44.84
C ALA A 109 -1.68 -48.06 -45.08
N PRO A 110 -2.86 -47.85 -45.74
CA PRO A 110 -3.57 -46.61 -46.14
C PRO A 110 -5.11 -46.58 -45.85
N GLU A 111 -5.77 -45.47 -46.25
CA GLU A 111 -7.22 -45.27 -46.53
C GLU A 111 -8.15 -44.97 -45.32
N SER A 112 -9.08 -43.99 -45.30
CA SER A 112 -9.62 -43.07 -46.32
C SER A 112 -10.39 -41.87 -45.68
N SER A 113 -10.38 -40.74 -46.41
CA SER A 113 -11.46 -39.72 -46.55
C SER A 113 -11.75 -38.67 -45.46
N THR A 114 -11.46 -37.40 -45.83
CA THR A 114 -12.28 -36.15 -45.73
C THR A 114 -12.77 -35.63 -44.36
N SER A 115 -12.78 -34.34 -44.00
CA SER A 115 -12.40 -33.06 -44.63
C SER A 115 -12.61 -31.91 -43.62
N ASN A 116 -11.84 -30.82 -43.80
CA ASN A 116 -12.08 -29.42 -43.38
C ASN A 116 -12.02 -29.06 -41.88
N LYS A 117 -10.93 -28.46 -41.38
CA LYS A 117 -10.51 -27.03 -41.45
C LYS A 117 -11.50 -26.00 -40.87
N ALA A 118 -11.00 -25.37 -39.80
CA ALA A 118 -10.94 -23.93 -39.55
C ALA A 118 -12.06 -23.21 -38.78
N GLY A 119 -11.63 -22.49 -37.73
CA GLY A 119 -12.06 -21.11 -37.51
C GLY A 119 -12.89 -20.83 -36.25
N LEU A 120 -12.26 -20.88 -35.08
CA LEU A 120 -12.79 -20.24 -33.86
C LEU A 120 -12.64 -18.72 -33.97
N PHE A 121 -13.68 -18.01 -34.38
CA PHE A 121 -14.11 -16.71 -33.81
C PHE A 121 -15.47 -16.35 -34.39
N LYS A 122 -16.53 -16.46 -33.57
CA LYS A 122 -17.76 -15.67 -33.74
C LYS A 122 -18.45 -15.49 -32.39
N ASN A 123 -18.46 -14.24 -31.94
CA ASN A 123 -19.32 -13.75 -30.86
C ASN A 123 -20.79 -13.92 -31.25
N ASN A 124 -21.63 -14.40 -30.34
CA ASN A 124 -23.04 -14.04 -30.32
C ASN A 124 -23.55 -14.05 -28.87
N PHE A 125 -23.92 -12.86 -28.42
CA PHE A 125 -24.58 -12.55 -27.16
C PHE A 125 -26.06 -12.95 -27.30
N ASP A 126 -26.59 -13.80 -26.43
CA ASP A 126 -28.04 -13.93 -26.24
C ASP A 126 -28.37 -14.29 -24.78
N VAL A 127 -29.36 -13.59 -24.25
CA VAL A 127 -29.86 -13.63 -22.88
C VAL A 127 -31.30 -14.15 -22.94
N SER A 128 -31.53 -15.41 -22.55
CA SER A 128 -32.81 -15.86 -21.98
C SER A 128 -32.75 -17.28 -21.37
N HIS A 129 -32.94 -17.32 -20.05
CA HIS A 129 -33.48 -18.40 -19.18
C HIS A 129 -33.29 -19.89 -19.53
N GLN A 130 -32.43 -20.59 -18.76
CA GLN A 130 -32.84 -21.59 -17.74
C GLN A 130 -31.60 -22.09 -16.95
N ALA A 131 -31.72 -22.18 -15.64
CA ALA A 131 -30.65 -22.57 -14.71
C ALA A 131 -30.37 -24.08 -14.72
N PRO A 132 -29.09 -24.53 -14.68
CA PRO A 132 -28.73 -25.84 -14.18
C PRO A 132 -28.08 -25.75 -12.79
N GLN A 133 -28.14 -26.89 -12.11
CA GLN A 133 -28.08 -27.07 -10.66
C GLN A 133 -26.70 -26.81 -10.03
N LYS A 134 -26.76 -26.42 -8.75
CA LYS A 134 -25.62 -26.33 -7.83
C LYS A 134 -24.86 -27.65 -7.76
N HIS A 135 -23.56 -27.61 -8.03
CA HIS A 135 -22.63 -28.56 -7.43
C HIS A 135 -21.99 -27.89 -6.21
N ASP A 136 -22.46 -28.27 -5.03
CA ASP A 136 -21.77 -28.08 -3.76
C ASP A 136 -20.60 -29.07 -3.69
N HIS A 137 -19.40 -28.58 -3.39
CA HIS A 137 -18.44 -29.19 -2.47
C HIS A 137 -17.18 -28.30 -2.38
N ASP A 138 -17.26 -27.26 -1.54
CA ASP A 138 -16.07 -26.67 -0.94
C ASP A 138 -15.60 -27.59 0.19
N VAL A 139 -14.32 -27.93 0.18
CA VAL A 139 -13.69 -28.79 1.18
C VAL A 139 -13.28 -27.90 2.36
N ASP A 140 -14.11 -27.85 3.40
CA ASP A 140 -13.83 -27.13 4.64
C ASP A 140 -12.93 -28.01 5.55
N PRO A 141 -11.72 -27.54 5.95
CA PRO A 141 -10.83 -28.28 6.84
C PRO A 141 -11.22 -28.19 8.33
N SER A 142 -12.44 -27.74 8.68
CA SER A 142 -12.86 -27.55 10.07
C SER A 142 -14.18 -28.23 10.49
N ASP A 143 -14.80 -29.08 9.65
CA ASP A 143 -16.05 -29.73 10.05
C ASP A 143 -15.82 -30.94 10.98
N SER A 144 -16.34 -30.83 12.20
CA SER A 144 -16.30 -31.85 13.24
C SER A 144 -17.72 -32.31 13.56
N THR A 145 -18.26 -33.32 12.86
CA THR A 145 -19.17 -34.32 13.46
C THR A 145 -19.42 -35.54 12.55
N THR A 146 -18.94 -36.69 13.01
CA THR A 146 -19.51 -38.05 12.92
C THR A 146 -20.37 -38.45 11.71
N THR A 147 -19.88 -39.38 10.86
CA THR A 147 -20.55 -40.67 10.59
C THR A 147 -19.54 -41.71 10.06
N SER A 148 -19.70 -42.92 10.58
CA SER A 148 -18.92 -44.16 10.48
C SER A 148 -18.97 -44.90 9.13
N GLY A 149 -17.86 -45.59 8.77
CA GLY A 149 -17.94 -46.76 7.89
C GLY A 149 -16.62 -47.30 7.28
N SER A 150 -15.92 -48.18 8.01
CA SER A 150 -15.04 -49.30 7.54
C SER A 150 -13.77 -48.99 6.72
N SER A 151 -12.59 -49.63 6.88
CA SER A 151 -12.07 -50.66 7.78
C SER A 151 -10.56 -50.81 7.49
N PHE A 152 -9.67 -50.56 8.44
CA PHE A 152 -8.32 -51.18 8.47
C PHE A 152 -7.89 -51.42 9.93
N PRO A 153 -7.30 -52.59 10.26
CA PRO A 153 -7.14 -53.05 11.64
C PRO A 153 -5.78 -52.68 12.24
N GLY A 154 -5.72 -52.55 13.57
CA GLY A 154 -4.49 -52.80 14.32
C GLY A 154 -4.03 -51.66 15.24
N LYS A 155 -4.66 -51.59 16.43
CA LYS A 155 -4.26 -50.77 17.57
C LYS A 155 -2.96 -51.30 18.18
N SER A 156 -1.94 -50.47 18.35
CA SER A 156 -1.05 -50.56 19.52
C SER A 156 -0.97 -49.20 20.20
N THR A 157 -1.63 -49.12 21.34
CA THR A 157 -1.69 -47.99 22.26
C THR A 157 -0.32 -47.75 22.90
N GLY A 158 0.35 -46.65 22.53
CA GLY A 158 1.47 -46.07 23.29
C GLY A 158 0.99 -44.84 24.07
N PRO A 159 1.42 -44.63 25.33
CA PRO A 159 0.85 -43.62 26.20
C PRO A 159 1.52 -42.25 26.00
N PHE A 160 1.43 -41.65 24.81
CA PHE A 160 1.97 -40.30 24.57
C PHE A 160 1.15 -39.55 23.51
N ALA A 161 -0.06 -39.13 23.89
CA ALA A 161 -0.81 -38.12 23.16
C ALA A 161 -1.13 -36.94 24.10
N LYS A 162 -0.12 -36.11 24.36
CA LYS A 162 -0.29 -34.78 24.96
C LYS A 162 0.62 -33.80 24.25
N GLY A 163 0.00 -32.80 23.62
CA GLY A 163 0.65 -31.59 23.10
C GLY A 163 1.13 -31.72 21.67
N LEU A 164 0.27 -31.39 20.69
CA LEU A 164 0.79 -30.77 19.47
C LEU A 164 1.40 -29.43 19.90
N SER A 165 2.72 -29.39 19.97
CA SER A 165 3.49 -28.18 20.21
C SER A 165 3.13 -27.16 19.13
N LYS A 166 2.53 -26.02 19.53
CA LYS A 166 2.47 -24.81 18.71
C LYS A 166 3.85 -24.60 18.09
N ILE A 167 3.92 -24.50 16.77
CA ILE A 167 5.19 -24.31 16.04
C ILE A 167 5.93 -23.14 16.71
N PRO A 168 7.23 -23.28 17.06
CA PRO A 168 7.98 -22.21 17.70
C PRO A 168 7.94 -20.95 16.86
N ILE A 169 7.64 -19.81 17.49
CA ILE A 169 7.56 -18.46 16.88
C ILE A 169 8.85 -18.11 16.09
N ALA A 170 9.97 -18.79 16.37
CA ALA A 170 11.24 -18.64 15.69
C ALA A 170 11.39 -19.41 14.36
N PHE A 171 10.36 -20.11 13.86
CA PHE A 171 10.46 -20.89 12.60
C PHE A 171 10.82 -20.04 11.37
N ASN A 172 10.73 -18.71 11.47
CA ASN A 172 11.08 -17.82 10.37
C ASN A 172 12.57 -17.50 10.22
N ALA A 173 13.49 -17.96 11.08
CA ALA A 173 14.95 -17.77 10.90
C ALA A 173 15.36 -16.33 10.47
N ASN A 174 14.77 -15.31 11.10
CA ASN A 174 14.93 -13.89 10.75
C ASN A 174 14.53 -13.49 9.31
N ARG A 175 13.74 -14.30 8.61
CA ARG A 175 13.11 -13.94 7.34
C ARG A 175 11.95 -12.98 7.59
N ARG A 176 11.82 -12.00 6.71
CA ARG A 176 10.69 -11.07 6.72
C ARG A 176 9.42 -11.83 6.36
N THR A 177 8.39 -11.70 7.20
CA THR A 177 7.07 -12.26 6.96
C THR A 177 6.16 -11.23 6.32
N SER A 178 5.27 -11.67 5.45
CA SER A 178 4.21 -10.81 4.90
C SER A 178 3.19 -10.47 5.98
N VAL A 179 2.66 -9.24 5.92
CA VAL A 179 1.52 -8.80 6.73
C VAL A 179 0.44 -8.29 5.79
N SER A 180 -0.82 -8.49 6.16
CA SER A 180 -1.98 -8.03 5.40
C SER A 180 -3.07 -7.56 6.36
N ALA A 181 -4.06 -6.87 5.83
CA ALA A 181 -5.22 -6.41 6.57
C ALA A 181 -6.48 -6.66 5.75
N GLU A 182 -7.64 -6.47 6.36
CA GLU A 182 -8.94 -6.67 5.71
C GLU A 182 -9.13 -5.67 4.57
N ALA A 183 -9.68 -6.17 3.46
CA ALA A 183 -10.04 -5.34 2.32
C ALA A 183 -11.29 -4.52 2.62
N LEU A 184 -11.22 -3.21 2.38
CA LEU A 184 -12.35 -2.30 2.46
C LEU A 184 -12.62 -1.73 1.07
N ASN A 185 -13.89 -1.71 0.66
CA ASN A 185 -14.28 -1.13 -0.63
C ASN A 185 -14.85 0.28 -0.41
N PRO A 186 -14.18 1.34 -0.90
CA PRO A 186 -14.65 2.73 -0.77
C PRO A 186 -16.04 2.99 -1.39
N ASP A 187 -16.40 2.29 -2.46
CA ASP A 187 -17.68 2.52 -3.16
C ASP A 187 -18.88 2.19 -2.27
N LYS A 188 -18.69 1.26 -1.32
CA LYS A 188 -19.74 0.88 -0.38
C LYS A 188 -20.01 1.95 0.69
N PHE A 189 -19.10 2.90 0.89
CA PHE A 189 -19.25 3.90 1.95
C PHE A 189 -20.42 4.86 1.70
N LYS A 190 -20.72 5.17 0.44
CA LYS A 190 -21.88 6.02 0.10
C LYS A 190 -23.22 5.31 0.28
N SER A 191 -23.25 3.98 0.10
CA SER A 191 -24.47 3.18 0.18
C SER A 191 -24.74 2.65 1.58
N ASP A 192 -23.71 2.53 2.41
CA ASP A 192 -23.81 1.96 3.74
C ASP A 192 -24.14 3.06 4.76
N SER A 193 -25.20 2.87 5.54
CA SER A 193 -25.67 3.83 6.56
C SER A 193 -24.87 3.75 7.86
N TRP A 194 -23.66 3.22 7.81
CA TRP A 194 -22.79 3.12 8.96
C TRP A 194 -22.47 4.50 9.51
N LYS A 195 -22.51 4.61 10.83
CA LYS A 195 -22.07 5.79 11.54
C LYS A 195 -20.98 5.35 12.51
N PRO A 196 -19.92 6.16 12.67
CA PRO A 196 -18.92 5.88 13.69
C PRO A 196 -19.63 5.77 15.05
N PRO A 197 -19.23 4.82 15.91
CA PRO A 197 -19.69 4.80 17.29
C PRO A 197 -19.42 6.16 17.92
N THR A 198 -20.37 6.67 18.70
CA THR A 198 -20.19 7.95 19.40
C THR A 198 -20.43 7.75 20.88
N ASN A 199 -19.42 8.07 21.68
CA ASN A 199 -19.50 8.01 23.13
C ASN A 199 -19.61 9.41 23.74
N ASN A 200 -20.37 9.50 24.83
CA ASN A 200 -20.58 10.75 25.55
C ASN A 200 -19.37 11.07 26.44
N LEU A 201 -18.31 11.58 25.81
CA LEU A 201 -17.09 12.01 26.48
C LEU A 201 -17.26 13.39 27.13
N THR A 202 -16.73 13.53 28.35
CA THR A 202 -16.61 14.84 29.00
C THR A 202 -15.58 15.74 28.29
N SER A 203 -15.67 17.05 28.47
CA SER A 203 -14.72 18.01 27.88
C SER A 203 -13.28 17.77 28.32
N SER A 204 -13.06 17.38 29.58
CA SER A 204 -11.73 17.03 30.10
C SER A 204 -11.17 15.78 29.41
N GLN A 205 -11.95 14.70 29.35
CA GLN A 205 -11.52 13.45 28.72
C GLN A 205 -11.17 13.64 27.24
N ARG A 206 -11.94 14.46 26.51
CA ARG A 206 -11.62 14.81 25.12
C ARG A 206 -10.26 15.50 24.99
N ALA A 207 -9.93 16.41 25.91
CA ALA A 207 -8.66 17.12 25.89
C ALA A 207 -7.49 16.18 26.18
N ASP A 208 -7.62 15.30 27.17
CA ASP A 208 -6.59 14.34 27.56
C ASP A 208 -6.34 13.28 26.48
N LEU A 209 -7.41 12.76 25.87
CA LEU A 209 -7.32 11.84 24.73
C LEU A 209 -6.72 12.51 23.50
N SER A 210 -7.09 13.75 23.20
CA SER A 210 -6.51 14.51 22.09
C SER A 210 -5.01 14.72 22.26
N LYS A 211 -4.55 14.99 23.49
CA LYS A 211 -3.14 15.13 23.85
C LYS A 211 -2.39 13.81 23.68
N THR A 212 -2.97 12.71 24.16
CA THR A 212 -2.36 11.37 24.08
C THR A 212 -2.28 10.87 22.64
N LEU A 213 -3.32 11.09 21.84
CA LEU A 213 -3.32 10.74 20.42
C LEU A 213 -2.36 11.62 19.60
N ALA A 214 -2.14 12.88 19.99
CA ALA A 214 -1.21 13.76 19.28
C ALA A 214 0.25 13.27 19.33
N SER A 215 0.65 12.56 20.38
CA SER A 215 2.01 11.99 20.46
C SER A 215 2.17 10.72 19.62
N ASN A 216 1.07 10.04 19.28
CA ASN A 216 1.10 8.79 18.53
C ASN A 216 1.20 9.04 17.02
N PHE A 217 2.17 8.40 16.36
CA PHE A 217 2.48 8.60 14.95
C PHE A 217 1.32 8.27 14.01
N LEU A 218 0.44 7.33 14.37
CA LEU A 218 -0.72 6.96 13.54
C LEU A 218 -1.76 8.08 13.45
N PHE A 219 -1.86 8.91 14.49
CA PHE A 219 -2.91 9.93 14.60
C PHE A 219 -2.40 11.34 14.30
N GLN A 220 -1.08 11.54 14.19
CA GLN A 220 -0.48 12.83 13.82
C GLN A 220 -0.86 13.29 12.41
N GLN A 221 -1.08 12.35 11.49
CA GLN A 221 -1.38 12.64 10.09
C GLN A 221 -2.88 12.71 9.80
N LEU A 222 -3.74 12.49 10.80
CA LEU A 222 -5.18 12.63 10.65
C LEU A 222 -5.57 14.11 10.60
N ASP A 223 -6.53 14.43 9.74
CA ASP A 223 -7.18 15.73 9.74
C ASP A 223 -7.98 15.96 11.03
N GLY A 224 -8.27 17.23 11.33
CA GLY A 224 -8.96 17.60 12.57
C GLY A 224 -10.34 16.94 12.71
N THR A 225 -11.06 16.76 11.60
CA THR A 225 -12.38 16.13 11.59
C THR A 225 -12.27 14.64 11.88
N SER A 226 -11.44 13.90 11.13
CA SER A 226 -11.22 12.46 11.38
C SER A 226 -10.68 12.21 12.79
N LYS A 227 -9.76 13.05 13.28
CA LYS A 227 -9.23 12.95 14.64
C LYS A 227 -10.34 13.10 15.69
N LYS A 228 -11.26 14.04 15.51
CA LYS A 228 -12.42 14.22 16.39
C LYS A 228 -13.34 12.99 16.35
N THR A 229 -13.64 12.47 15.16
CA THR A 229 -14.46 11.27 14.99
C THR A 229 -13.83 10.04 15.66
N VAL A 230 -12.51 9.87 15.54
CA VAL A 230 -11.76 8.81 16.24
C VAL A 230 -11.88 8.95 17.76
N ILE A 231 -11.73 10.17 18.30
CA ILE A 231 -11.87 10.42 19.73
C ILE A 231 -13.27 10.04 20.20
N GLU A 232 -14.30 10.41 19.43
CA GLU A 232 -15.70 10.09 19.75
C GLU A 232 -16.01 8.58 19.65
N ALA A 233 -15.26 7.84 18.82
CA ALA A 233 -15.40 6.40 18.65
C ALA A 233 -14.70 5.54 19.72
N LEU A 234 -13.86 6.14 20.57
CA LEU A 234 -13.19 5.41 21.66
C LEU A 234 -14.18 4.91 22.70
N SER A 235 -14.18 3.60 22.97
CA SER A 235 -15.08 2.94 23.92
C SER A 235 -14.41 2.68 25.27
N PRO A 236 -15.06 2.96 26.41
CA PRO A 236 -14.46 2.70 27.71
C PRO A 236 -14.47 1.19 28.02
N LYS A 237 -13.35 0.66 28.52
CA LYS A 237 -13.20 -0.71 29.01
C LYS A 237 -12.50 -0.70 30.36
N THR A 238 -13.01 -1.50 31.29
CA THR A 238 -12.48 -1.65 32.64
C THR A 238 -11.99 -3.07 32.87
N PHE A 239 -10.85 -3.19 33.54
CA PHE A 239 -10.20 -4.47 33.83
C PHE A 239 -9.80 -4.47 35.31
N SER A 240 -10.13 -5.54 36.02
CA SER A 240 -9.69 -5.73 37.40
C SER A 240 -8.20 -6.09 37.45
N LYS A 241 -7.57 -5.84 38.59
CA LYS A 241 -6.20 -6.27 38.85
C LYS A 241 -5.99 -7.76 38.49
N ASP A 242 -4.80 -8.05 37.97
CA ASP A 242 -4.30 -9.36 37.53
C ASP A 242 -5.04 -9.95 36.31
N THR A 243 -5.85 -9.15 35.61
CA THR A 243 -6.51 -9.55 34.36
C THR A 243 -5.58 -9.36 33.16
N GLU A 244 -5.48 -10.38 32.29
CA GLU A 244 -4.81 -10.25 30.99
C GLU A 244 -5.71 -9.48 30.01
N ILE A 245 -5.26 -8.31 29.58
CA ILE A 245 -5.99 -7.42 28.65
C ILE A 245 -5.80 -7.88 27.20
N ILE A 246 -4.56 -8.25 26.86
CA ILE A 246 -4.18 -8.84 25.58
C ILE A 246 -3.17 -9.96 25.82
N THR A 247 -3.22 -11.01 25.01
CA THR A 247 -2.36 -12.19 25.16
C THR A 247 -1.42 -12.32 23.97
N GLN A 248 -0.14 -12.60 24.24
CA GLN A 248 0.88 -12.77 23.21
C GLN A 248 0.50 -13.88 22.23
N GLY A 249 0.58 -13.58 20.93
CA GLY A 249 0.27 -14.51 19.85
C GLY A 249 -1.18 -14.46 19.37
N ASP A 250 -2.08 -13.81 20.11
CA ASP A 250 -3.48 -13.66 19.69
C ASP A 250 -3.64 -12.58 18.62
N GLU A 251 -4.74 -12.62 17.88
CA GLU A 251 -5.08 -11.59 16.91
C GLU A 251 -5.36 -10.26 17.62
N GLY A 252 -4.77 -9.18 17.11
CA GLY A 252 -4.95 -7.87 17.72
C GLY A 252 -6.15 -7.11 17.19
N ASP A 253 -7.22 -6.99 17.97
CA ASP A 253 -8.44 -6.30 17.46
C ASP A 253 -8.56 -4.83 17.87
N TYR A 254 -7.96 -4.48 19.02
CA TYR A 254 -8.11 -3.17 19.65
C TYR A 254 -6.78 -2.46 19.90
N PHE A 255 -6.83 -1.15 19.85
CA PHE A 255 -5.86 -0.23 20.42
C PHE A 255 -6.39 0.32 21.74
N TYR A 256 -5.52 0.45 22.74
CA TYR A 256 -5.91 0.87 24.08
C TYR A 256 -5.13 2.11 24.54
N ILE A 257 -5.83 3.02 25.22
CA ILE A 257 -5.26 4.19 25.91
C ILE A 257 -5.58 4.07 27.39
N ILE A 258 -4.56 4.08 28.25
CA ILE A 258 -4.72 3.94 29.70
C ILE A 258 -5.20 5.29 30.26
N GLU A 259 -6.42 5.31 30.82
CA GLU A 259 -6.95 6.47 31.52
C GLU A 259 -6.56 6.43 32.99
N LYS A 260 -6.69 5.27 33.63
CA LYS A 260 -6.35 5.06 35.04
C LYS A 260 -5.68 3.71 35.27
N GLY A 261 -4.70 3.67 36.17
CA GLY A 261 -4.03 2.43 36.59
C GLY A 261 -2.75 2.12 35.82
N THR A 262 -2.20 0.93 36.08
CA THR A 262 -0.91 0.48 35.53
C THR A 262 -1.06 -0.87 34.84
N VAL A 263 -0.43 -1.00 33.66
CA VAL A 263 -0.40 -2.22 32.86
C VAL A 263 1.05 -2.70 32.71
N ASP A 264 1.28 -3.97 33.00
CA ASP A 264 2.57 -4.63 32.85
C ASP A 264 2.61 -5.45 31.56
N PHE A 265 3.72 -5.38 30.82
CA PHE A 265 3.91 -6.12 29.57
C PHE A 265 4.90 -7.26 29.75
N TYR A 266 4.53 -8.44 29.24
CA TYR A 266 5.31 -9.66 29.31
C TYR A 266 5.57 -10.21 27.92
N VAL A 267 6.80 -10.61 27.64
CA VAL A 267 7.19 -11.32 26.41
C VAL A 267 7.79 -12.65 26.81
N ASN A 268 7.23 -13.75 26.30
CA ASN A 268 7.63 -15.11 26.65
C ASN A 268 7.65 -15.33 28.18
N GLY A 269 6.68 -14.75 28.89
CA GLY A 269 6.54 -14.84 30.36
C GLY A 269 7.48 -13.93 31.17
N SER A 270 8.40 -13.20 30.53
CA SER A 270 9.28 -12.25 31.22
C SER A 270 8.73 -10.83 31.13
N LYS A 271 8.66 -10.12 32.27
CA LYS A 271 8.23 -8.72 32.30
C LYS A 271 9.25 -7.86 31.56
N VAL A 272 8.82 -7.18 30.50
CA VAL A 272 9.68 -6.32 29.67
C VAL A 272 9.48 -4.84 29.95
N ASN A 273 8.25 -4.42 30.29
CA ASN A 273 7.94 -3.01 30.50
C ASN A 273 6.67 -2.84 31.35
N SER A 274 6.41 -1.62 31.81
CA SER A 274 5.16 -1.18 32.43
C SER A 274 4.72 0.13 31.80
N SER A 275 3.41 0.36 31.71
CA SER A 275 2.86 1.64 31.28
C SER A 275 1.77 2.10 32.22
N ASN A 276 1.67 3.41 32.32
CA ASN A 276 0.87 4.15 33.28
C ASN A 276 -0.07 5.09 32.53
N GLU A 277 -0.91 5.79 33.28
CA GLU A 277 -1.93 6.75 32.82
C GLU A 277 -1.37 7.70 31.75
N GLY A 278 -2.14 7.90 30.66
CA GLY A 278 -1.74 8.71 29.51
C GLY A 278 -0.82 7.99 28.50
N SER A 279 -0.52 6.71 28.72
CA SER A 279 0.18 5.86 27.74
C SER A 279 -0.82 5.08 26.88
N SER A 280 -0.35 4.59 25.74
CA SER A 280 -1.17 3.77 24.83
C SER A 280 -0.42 2.53 24.37
N PHE A 281 -1.15 1.46 24.01
CA PHE A 281 -0.55 0.20 23.55
C PHE A 281 -1.43 -0.52 22.53
N GLY A 282 -0.80 -1.40 21.75
CA GLY A 282 -1.50 -2.18 20.72
C GLY A 282 -1.78 -1.42 19.43
N GLU A 283 -1.07 -0.33 19.15
CA GLU A 283 -1.30 0.53 17.98
C GLU A 283 -1.15 -0.18 16.62
N LEU A 284 -0.20 -1.12 16.50
CA LEU A 284 0.03 -1.85 15.26
C LEU A 284 -1.17 -2.69 14.82
N ALA A 285 -2.01 -3.09 15.79
CA ALA A 285 -3.25 -3.82 15.54
C ALA A 285 -4.27 -3.01 14.73
N LEU A 286 -4.17 -1.67 14.71
CA LEU A 286 -5.04 -0.83 13.88
C LEU A 286 -4.65 -0.86 12.39
N MET A 287 -3.38 -1.16 12.08
CA MET A 287 -2.86 -1.06 10.72
C MET A 287 -2.96 -2.37 9.96
N TYR A 288 -2.66 -3.49 10.60
CA TYR A 288 -2.68 -4.80 9.96
C TYR A 288 -3.00 -5.92 10.92
N ASN A 289 -3.41 -7.03 10.34
CA ASN A 289 -3.62 -8.26 11.08
C ASN A 289 -2.27 -8.85 11.49
N SER A 290 -1.85 -8.55 12.71
CA SER A 290 -0.64 -9.09 13.31
C SER A 290 -0.91 -9.71 14.68
N PRO A 291 -0.27 -10.84 14.98
CA PRO A 291 -0.28 -11.41 16.32
C PRO A 291 0.29 -10.42 17.35
N ARG A 292 -0.28 -10.38 18.55
CA ARG A 292 0.23 -9.57 19.66
C ARG A 292 1.65 -9.98 20.01
N ALA A 293 2.56 -9.00 20.04
CA ALA A 293 3.97 -9.23 20.37
C ALA A 293 4.24 -9.52 21.86
N ALA A 294 3.34 -9.09 22.74
CA ALA A 294 3.46 -9.21 24.18
C ALA A 294 2.08 -9.42 24.83
N THR A 295 2.05 -10.08 25.98
CA THR A 295 0.89 -10.14 26.87
C THR A 295 0.87 -8.88 27.73
N ALA A 296 -0.27 -8.23 27.88
CA ALA A 296 -0.44 -7.08 28.76
C ALA A 296 -1.38 -7.45 29.90
N VAL A 297 -0.94 -7.24 31.14
CA VAL A 297 -1.65 -7.63 32.36
C VAL A 297 -1.90 -6.39 33.22
N ALA A 298 -3.10 -6.24 33.74
CA ALA A 298 -3.47 -5.14 34.63
C ALA A 298 -2.78 -5.31 35.99
N ALA A 299 -1.78 -4.48 36.31
CA ALA A 299 -1.06 -4.52 37.59
C ALA A 299 -1.90 -3.92 38.74
N THR A 300 -2.84 -3.05 38.40
CA THR A 300 -3.89 -2.51 39.28
C THR A 300 -5.24 -2.65 38.59
N ASP A 301 -6.32 -2.19 39.22
CA ASP A 301 -7.56 -1.94 38.45
C ASP A 301 -7.27 -0.88 37.38
N VAL A 302 -7.59 -1.18 36.14
CA VAL A 302 -7.28 -0.35 34.97
C VAL A 302 -8.57 0.08 34.28
N THR A 303 -8.68 1.38 33.99
CA THR A 303 -9.68 1.90 33.06
C THR A 303 -8.96 2.40 31.81
N CYS A 304 -9.47 2.03 30.66
CA CYS A 304 -8.86 2.37 29.38
C CYS A 304 -9.90 2.64 28.31
N TRP A 305 -9.47 3.36 27.28
CA TRP A 305 -10.24 3.63 26.08
C TRP A 305 -9.77 2.71 24.97
N ALA A 306 -10.70 1.98 24.36
CA ALA A 306 -10.43 1.00 23.31
C ALA A 306 -11.03 1.45 21.97
N LEU A 307 -10.23 1.37 20.91
CA LEU A 307 -10.64 1.60 19.52
C LEU A 307 -10.41 0.33 18.71
N ASP A 308 -11.41 -0.10 17.96
CA ASP A 308 -11.29 -1.27 17.09
C ASP A 308 -10.65 -0.94 15.73
N ARG A 309 -9.96 -1.93 15.16
CA ARG A 309 -9.28 -1.84 13.86
C ARG A 309 -10.21 -1.38 12.73
N LEU A 310 -11.39 -1.98 12.62
CA LEU A 310 -12.31 -1.74 11.51
C LEU A 310 -12.86 -0.32 11.52
N THR A 311 -13.28 0.17 12.69
CA THR A 311 -13.73 1.55 12.89
C THR A 311 -12.62 2.54 12.57
N PHE A 312 -11.40 2.33 13.07
CA PHE A 312 -10.27 3.21 12.76
C PHE A 312 -9.98 3.26 11.25
N ARG A 313 -9.82 2.10 10.61
CA ARG A 313 -9.55 2.01 9.16
C ARG A 313 -10.67 2.63 8.34
N ARG A 314 -11.93 2.43 8.75
CA ARG A 314 -13.07 3.01 8.06
C ARG A 314 -13.11 4.53 8.18
N ILE A 315 -12.91 5.09 9.37
CA ILE A 315 -12.84 6.55 9.57
C ILE A 315 -11.72 7.15 8.71
N LEU A 316 -10.53 6.55 8.73
CA LEU A 316 -9.40 7.01 7.92
C LEU A 316 -9.69 6.95 6.42
N LEU A 317 -10.21 5.82 5.93
CA LEU A 317 -10.45 5.63 4.49
C LEU A 317 -11.62 6.49 4.00
N GLU A 318 -12.67 6.64 4.80
CA GLU A 318 -13.81 7.49 4.48
C GLU A 318 -13.43 8.98 4.47
N GLY A 319 -12.67 9.45 5.47
CA GLY A 319 -12.18 10.83 5.51
C GLY A 319 -11.29 11.16 4.32
N THR A 320 -10.33 10.29 4.01
CA THR A 320 -9.43 10.47 2.85
C THR A 320 -10.17 10.40 1.51
N PHE A 321 -11.13 9.47 1.37
CA PHE A 321 -11.95 9.33 0.17
C PHE A 321 -12.87 10.52 -0.06
N ASN A 322 -13.56 11.00 0.98
CA ASN A 322 -14.44 12.16 0.89
C ASN A 322 -13.66 13.43 0.54
N ARG A 323 -12.47 13.61 1.13
CA ARG A 323 -11.56 14.72 0.79
C ARG A 323 -11.14 14.66 -0.68
N ARG A 324 -10.79 13.48 -1.19
CA ARG A 324 -10.42 13.29 -2.60
C ARG A 324 -11.56 13.65 -3.54
N LEU A 325 -12.79 13.21 -3.24
CA LEU A 325 -13.96 13.55 -4.06
C LEU A 325 -14.24 15.05 -4.07
N MET A 326 -14.18 15.68 -2.89
CA MET A 326 -14.37 17.12 -2.74
C MET A 326 -13.36 17.91 -3.60
N TYR A 327 -12.07 17.55 -3.56
CA TYR A 327 -11.09 18.18 -4.43
C TYR A 327 -11.29 17.85 -5.91
N GLU A 328 -11.61 16.61 -6.26
CA GLU A 328 -11.84 16.27 -7.66
C GLU A 328 -12.99 17.08 -8.26
N ASP A 329 -14.08 17.26 -7.52
CA ASP A 329 -15.22 18.07 -7.94
C ASP A 329 -14.85 19.56 -8.01
N PHE A 330 -14.14 20.08 -7.00
CA PHE A 330 -13.63 21.46 -7.05
C PHE A 330 -12.69 21.71 -8.25
N LEU A 331 -11.75 20.81 -8.51
CA LEU A 331 -10.77 20.94 -9.60
C LEU A 331 -11.39 20.81 -10.99
N LYS A 332 -12.59 20.22 -11.13
CA LYS A 332 -13.34 20.23 -12.39
C LYS A 332 -13.85 21.63 -12.75
N ASP A 333 -14.17 22.44 -11.75
CA ASP A 333 -14.72 23.78 -11.94
C ASP A 333 -13.63 24.82 -12.23
N VAL A 334 -12.38 24.55 -11.83
CA VAL A 334 -11.23 25.44 -12.05
C VAL A 334 -10.88 25.53 -13.54
N GLU A 335 -11.02 26.73 -14.11
CA GLU A 335 -10.90 26.95 -15.55
C GLU A 335 -9.53 26.56 -16.12
N VAL A 336 -8.44 26.89 -15.41
CA VAL A 336 -7.08 26.60 -15.87
C VAL A 336 -6.75 25.10 -15.90
N LEU A 337 -7.54 24.27 -15.21
CA LEU A 337 -7.35 22.82 -15.12
C LEU A 337 -8.27 22.02 -16.04
N LYS A 338 -9.10 22.68 -16.86
CA LYS A 338 -10.02 22.02 -17.81
C LYS A 338 -9.30 21.16 -18.85
N SER A 339 -8.04 21.48 -19.16
CA SER A 339 -7.20 20.71 -20.08
C SER A 339 -6.72 19.37 -19.51
N LEU A 340 -6.79 19.18 -18.19
CA LEU A 340 -6.34 17.96 -17.54
C LEU A 340 -7.39 16.84 -17.66
N SER A 341 -6.93 15.60 -17.77
CA SER A 341 -7.78 14.41 -17.68
C SER A 341 -8.27 14.19 -16.23
N SER A 342 -9.32 13.39 -16.05
CA SER A 342 -9.80 12.99 -14.70
C SER A 342 -8.69 12.30 -13.88
N HIS A 343 -7.88 11.44 -14.52
CA HIS A 343 -6.76 10.77 -13.86
C HIS A 343 -5.66 11.75 -13.41
N GLU A 344 -5.35 12.77 -14.21
CA GLU A 344 -4.39 13.82 -13.82
C GLU A 344 -4.93 14.70 -12.70
N ARG A 345 -6.19 15.14 -12.78
CA ARG A 345 -6.86 15.85 -11.68
C ARG A 345 -6.88 15.03 -10.40
N SER A 346 -7.07 13.71 -10.51
CA SER A 346 -7.08 12.83 -9.35
C SER A 346 -5.70 12.74 -8.68
N LYS A 347 -4.61 12.73 -9.45
CA LYS A 347 -3.24 12.81 -8.89
C LYS A 347 -2.98 14.16 -8.25
N LEU A 348 -3.51 15.23 -8.84
CA LEU A 348 -3.42 16.58 -8.27
C LEU A 348 -4.16 16.65 -6.93
N ALA A 349 -5.40 16.15 -6.87
CA ALA A 349 -6.19 16.09 -5.64
C ALA A 349 -5.48 15.38 -4.49
N ASP A 350 -4.73 14.30 -4.77
CA ASP A 350 -3.94 13.58 -3.76
C ASP A 350 -2.75 14.40 -3.22
N ALA A 351 -2.27 15.39 -3.98
CA ALA A 351 -1.12 16.24 -3.62
C ALA A 351 -1.52 17.57 -2.96
N LEU A 352 -2.81 17.90 -2.92
CA LEU A 352 -3.32 19.14 -2.33
C LEU A 352 -3.43 19.04 -0.82
N SER A 353 -3.20 20.17 -0.15
CA SER A 353 -3.43 20.37 1.27
C SER A 353 -4.38 21.55 1.49
N THR A 354 -5.23 21.49 2.51
CA THR A 354 -6.11 22.62 2.86
C THR A 354 -5.41 23.53 3.85
N GLU A 355 -5.44 24.83 3.59
CA GLU A 355 -5.08 25.88 4.53
C GLU A 355 -6.26 26.83 4.71
N ILE A 356 -6.45 27.30 5.94
CA ILE A 356 -7.58 28.15 6.34
C ILE A 356 -7.01 29.46 6.86
N TYR A 357 -7.57 30.56 6.41
CA TYR A 357 -7.15 31.92 6.72
C TYR A 357 -8.35 32.74 7.19
N GLU A 358 -8.15 33.54 8.22
CA GLU A 358 -9.16 34.43 8.78
C GLU A 358 -9.11 35.81 8.09
N LYS A 359 -10.16 36.60 8.28
CA LYS A 359 -10.23 37.95 7.72
C LYS A 359 -9.04 38.82 8.16
N GLY A 360 -8.35 39.39 7.18
CA GLY A 360 -7.17 40.24 7.37
C GLY A 360 -5.84 39.49 7.34
N ASP A 361 -5.86 38.16 7.27
CA ASP A 361 -4.64 37.37 7.13
C ASP A 361 -4.01 37.58 5.75
N LYS A 362 -2.69 37.78 5.73
CA LYS A 362 -1.89 37.84 4.51
C LYS A 362 -1.44 36.44 4.15
N ILE A 363 -2.03 35.88 3.09
CA ILE A 363 -1.75 34.52 2.63
C ILE A 363 -0.36 34.44 1.99
N VAL A 364 0.00 35.45 1.20
CA VAL A 364 1.36 35.67 0.68
C VAL A 364 1.69 37.14 0.73
N THR A 365 2.95 37.49 0.97
CA THR A 365 3.40 38.89 1.02
C THR A 365 4.32 39.22 -0.16
N GLU A 366 4.15 40.41 -0.74
CA GLU A 366 5.04 40.94 -1.77
C GLU A 366 6.52 40.90 -1.31
N GLY A 367 7.40 40.41 -2.17
CA GLY A 367 8.84 40.30 -1.92
C GLY A 367 9.30 39.00 -1.26
N GLU A 368 8.40 38.17 -0.73
CA GLU A 368 8.77 36.87 -0.16
C GLU A 368 9.05 35.83 -1.25
N GLN A 369 9.86 34.82 -0.93
CA GLN A 369 10.07 33.71 -1.85
C GLN A 369 8.84 32.80 -1.86
N GLY A 370 8.28 32.55 -3.05
CA GLY A 370 7.07 31.74 -3.19
C GLY A 370 7.38 30.28 -3.47
N GLU A 371 7.04 29.38 -2.55
CA GLU A 371 7.22 27.93 -2.72
C GLU A 371 5.91 27.15 -2.93
N ASN A 372 4.77 27.83 -2.78
CA ASN A 372 3.44 27.22 -2.89
C ASN A 372 2.57 27.91 -3.95
N PHE A 373 1.69 27.13 -4.56
CA PHE A 373 0.61 27.56 -5.44
C PHE A 373 -0.73 27.36 -4.74
N TYR A 374 -1.70 28.23 -4.99
CA TYR A 374 -2.95 28.26 -4.24
C TYR A 374 -4.16 28.29 -5.18
N PHE A 375 -5.17 27.49 -4.85
CA PHE A 375 -6.51 27.56 -5.43
C PHE A 375 -7.49 28.03 -4.35
N ILE A 376 -8.38 28.96 -4.68
CA ILE A 376 -9.39 29.44 -3.75
C ILE A 376 -10.60 28.50 -3.79
N GLU A 377 -10.81 27.78 -2.70
CA GLU A 377 -11.91 26.84 -2.54
C GLU A 377 -13.19 27.56 -2.07
N SER A 378 -13.04 28.51 -1.15
CA SER A 378 -14.10 29.32 -0.58
C SER A 378 -13.56 30.66 -0.05
N GLY A 379 -14.43 31.66 0.03
CA GLY A 379 -14.09 33.01 0.49
C GLY A 379 -13.63 33.94 -0.64
N SER A 380 -13.18 35.13 -0.24
CA SER A 380 -12.71 36.18 -1.13
C SER A 380 -11.39 36.77 -0.65
N CYS A 381 -10.50 37.01 -1.60
CA CYS A 381 -9.19 37.60 -1.37
C CYS A 381 -9.03 38.89 -2.18
N GLN A 382 -8.25 39.83 -1.67
CA GLN A 382 -7.75 40.96 -2.46
C GLN A 382 -6.27 40.79 -2.76
N VAL A 383 -5.89 41.12 -3.99
CA VAL A 383 -4.50 41.16 -4.44
C VAL A 383 -4.11 42.63 -4.60
N TYR A 384 -3.04 43.05 -3.93
CA TYR A 384 -2.52 44.41 -4.03
C TYR A 384 -0.99 44.43 -4.01
N ASN A 385 -0.42 45.47 -4.61
CA ASN A 385 1.00 45.75 -4.54
C ASN A 385 1.23 47.19 -4.03
N ASN A 386 2.45 47.46 -3.57
CA ASN A 386 2.79 48.79 -3.04
C ASN A 386 2.80 49.89 -4.12
N GLN A 387 2.93 49.51 -5.39
CA GLN A 387 3.12 50.45 -6.52
C GLN A 387 1.81 50.86 -7.20
N SER A 388 0.85 49.95 -7.29
CA SER A 388 -0.40 50.09 -8.07
C SER A 388 -1.66 49.99 -7.20
N GLY A 389 -1.52 49.71 -5.90
CA GLY A 389 -2.66 49.53 -5.01
C GLY A 389 -3.37 48.19 -5.27
N VAL A 390 -4.69 48.15 -5.14
CA VAL A 390 -5.50 46.93 -5.36
C VAL A 390 -5.54 46.60 -6.85
N ILE A 391 -5.03 45.42 -7.21
CA ILE A 391 -4.91 44.94 -8.59
C ILE A 391 -6.17 44.18 -9.00
N LYS A 392 -6.59 43.20 -8.19
CA LYS A 392 -7.69 42.28 -8.50
C LYS A 392 -8.28 41.69 -7.21
N GLN A 393 -9.57 41.36 -7.24
CA GLN A 393 -10.19 40.50 -6.23
C GLN A 393 -10.34 39.08 -6.78
N LEU A 394 -10.08 38.09 -5.93
CA LEU A 394 -10.14 36.67 -6.26
C LEU A 394 -11.22 36.00 -5.43
N THR A 395 -11.93 35.06 -6.04
CA THR A 395 -13.05 34.33 -5.46
C THR A 395 -12.92 32.83 -5.73
N LYS A 396 -13.90 32.03 -5.30
CA LYS A 396 -13.93 30.58 -5.54
C LYS A 396 -13.62 30.22 -7.00
N GLY A 397 -12.66 29.33 -7.21
CA GLY A 397 -12.22 28.86 -8.53
C GLY A 397 -11.07 29.67 -9.14
N ASP A 398 -10.78 30.86 -8.60
CA ASP A 398 -9.54 31.59 -8.92
C ASP A 398 -8.32 30.92 -8.26
N TYR A 399 -7.14 31.31 -8.73
CA TYR A 399 -5.85 30.83 -8.23
C TYR A 399 -4.87 31.99 -8.09
N PHE A 400 -3.77 31.75 -7.36
CA PHE A 400 -2.65 32.68 -7.29
C PHE A 400 -1.34 32.00 -6.89
N GLY A 401 -0.23 32.71 -7.11
CA GLY A 401 1.10 32.27 -6.70
C GLY A 401 1.88 31.50 -7.78
N GLU A 402 1.32 31.37 -8.98
CA GLU A 402 1.92 30.74 -10.15
C GLU A 402 3.20 31.46 -10.61
N ILE A 403 3.22 32.80 -10.57
CA ILE A 403 4.33 33.60 -11.12
C ILE A 403 5.65 33.28 -10.42
N ALA A 404 5.62 33.11 -9.09
CA ALA A 404 6.81 32.81 -8.30
C ALA A 404 7.41 31.43 -8.66
N LEU A 405 6.55 30.47 -9.01
CA LEU A 405 6.96 29.10 -9.35
C LEU A 405 7.34 28.95 -10.83
N LEU A 406 6.74 29.76 -11.71
CA LEU A 406 7.01 29.74 -13.15
C LEU A 406 8.33 30.45 -13.50
N ASN A 407 8.58 31.58 -12.84
CA ASN A 407 9.67 32.50 -13.20
C ASN A 407 10.82 32.53 -12.18
N ASP A 408 10.74 31.73 -11.10
CA ASP A 408 11.67 31.76 -9.96
C ASP A 408 11.90 33.19 -9.41
N LYS A 409 10.82 33.99 -9.38
CA LYS A 409 10.82 35.36 -8.85
C LYS A 409 10.15 35.39 -7.47
N PRO A 410 10.49 36.36 -6.61
CA PRO A 410 9.72 36.62 -5.39
C PRO A 410 8.24 36.92 -5.70
N ARG A 411 7.37 36.83 -4.70
CA ARG A 411 5.97 37.22 -4.80
C ARG A 411 5.84 38.66 -5.28
N GLN A 412 5.08 38.88 -6.35
CA GLN A 412 4.95 40.19 -7.00
C GLN A 412 3.86 41.07 -6.38
N ALA A 413 3.00 40.49 -5.54
CA ALA A 413 1.91 41.17 -4.87
C ALA A 413 1.60 40.45 -3.55
N THR A 414 0.95 41.17 -2.64
CA THR A 414 0.38 40.64 -1.40
C THR A 414 -1.04 40.16 -1.69
N VAL A 415 -1.40 38.98 -1.16
CA VAL A 415 -2.78 38.47 -1.18
C VAL A 415 -3.30 38.42 0.25
N GLU A 416 -4.40 39.10 0.50
CA GLU A 416 -5.02 39.24 1.83
C GLU A 416 -6.46 38.72 1.80
N ALA A 417 -6.82 37.96 2.83
CA ALA A 417 -8.16 37.42 3.01
C ALA A 417 -9.14 38.53 3.43
N LEU A 418 -10.24 38.69 2.69
CA LEU A 418 -11.29 39.67 3.00
C LEU A 418 -12.34 39.13 3.96
N ASP A 419 -12.50 37.82 4.00
CA ASP A 419 -13.40 37.03 4.82
C ASP A 419 -12.69 35.74 5.29
N HIS A 420 -13.44 34.73 5.74
CA HIS A 420 -12.89 33.42 6.07
C HIS A 420 -12.61 32.63 4.78
N VAL A 421 -11.33 32.50 4.44
CA VAL A 421 -10.86 31.92 3.18
C VAL A 421 -10.33 30.51 3.40
N ILE A 422 -10.75 29.59 2.55
CA ILE A 422 -10.22 28.23 2.48
C ILE A 422 -9.50 28.10 1.14
N VAL A 423 -8.23 27.71 1.18
CA VAL A 423 -7.41 27.49 -0.01
C VAL A 423 -6.90 26.05 -0.06
N ALA A 424 -6.81 25.51 -1.27
CA ALA A 424 -6.07 24.28 -1.54
C ALA A 424 -4.67 24.64 -2.04
N THR A 425 -3.64 24.12 -1.38
CA THR A 425 -2.23 24.47 -1.63
C THR A 425 -1.47 23.33 -2.28
N LEU A 426 -0.59 23.68 -3.20
CA LEU A 426 0.28 22.77 -3.94
C LEU A 426 1.71 23.28 -3.88
N GLY A 427 2.61 22.48 -3.31
CA GLY A 427 4.03 22.85 -3.25
C GLY A 427 4.72 22.86 -4.62
N LYS A 428 5.86 23.56 -4.73
CA LYS A 428 6.66 23.72 -5.95
C LYS A 428 6.94 22.42 -6.71
N ALA A 429 7.32 21.35 -6.00
CA ALA A 429 7.58 20.04 -6.61
C ALA A 429 6.31 19.42 -7.22
N GLY A 430 5.15 19.58 -6.55
CA GLY A 430 3.85 19.16 -7.05
C GLY A 430 3.44 19.99 -8.27
N PHE A 431 3.61 21.31 -8.21
CA PHE A 431 3.33 22.24 -9.31
C PHE A 431 4.06 21.85 -10.60
N GLN A 432 5.37 21.63 -10.52
CA GLN A 432 6.21 21.30 -11.69
C GLN A 432 5.89 19.92 -12.28
N ARG A 433 5.53 18.94 -11.43
CA ARG A 433 5.32 17.54 -11.84
C ARG A 433 3.89 17.22 -12.26
N LEU A 434 2.89 17.87 -11.66
CA LEU A 434 1.49 17.44 -11.73
C LEU A 434 0.59 18.34 -12.59
N LEU A 435 0.96 19.61 -12.80
CA LEU A 435 0.13 20.52 -13.61
C LEU A 435 0.26 20.31 -15.12
N GLY A 436 1.35 19.69 -15.59
CA GLY A 436 1.49 19.27 -16.99
C GLY A 436 1.11 20.37 -18.00
N PRO A 437 0.13 20.13 -18.91
CA PRO A 437 -0.32 21.11 -19.90
C PRO A 437 -0.91 22.41 -19.31
N ALA A 438 -1.45 22.37 -18.09
CA ALA A 438 -2.03 23.57 -17.45
C ALA A 438 -0.97 24.66 -17.21
N VAL A 439 0.31 24.29 -17.14
CA VAL A 439 1.44 25.23 -17.04
C VAL A 439 1.49 26.19 -18.24
N GLU A 440 1.12 25.73 -19.43
CA GLU A 440 1.11 26.59 -20.64
C GLU A 440 0.00 27.64 -20.59
N VAL A 441 -1.18 27.26 -20.09
CA VAL A 441 -2.29 28.19 -19.86
C VAL A 441 -1.92 29.20 -18.78
N LEU A 442 -1.27 28.75 -17.70
CA LEU A 442 -0.78 29.64 -16.65
C LEU A 442 0.24 30.65 -17.18
N LYS A 443 1.19 30.22 -18.02
CA LYS A 443 2.17 31.11 -18.67
C LYS A 443 1.51 32.13 -19.59
N SER A 444 0.47 31.73 -20.32
CA SER A 444 -0.27 32.61 -21.23
C SER A 444 -1.04 33.70 -20.46
N ASN A 445 -1.43 33.42 -19.22
CA ASN A 445 -2.15 34.35 -18.35
C ASN A 445 -1.22 35.17 -17.42
N ASP A 446 0.11 35.01 -17.52
CA ASP A 446 1.06 35.73 -16.66
C ASP A 446 1.05 37.24 -16.98
N PRO A 447 0.59 38.09 -16.04
CA PRO A 447 0.53 39.54 -16.27
C PRO A 447 1.90 40.20 -16.35
N THR A 448 2.97 39.51 -15.92
CA THR A 448 4.36 40.00 -15.93
C THR A 448 5.15 39.54 -17.17
N ALA A 449 4.58 38.65 -17.99
CA ALA A 449 5.23 38.22 -19.21
C ALA A 449 5.34 39.40 -20.22
N PRO A 450 6.49 39.54 -20.90
CA PRO A 450 6.60 40.53 -21.98
C PRO A 450 5.59 40.16 -23.06
N ARG A 451 4.56 40.99 -23.26
CA ARG A 451 3.56 40.78 -24.31
C ARG A 451 4.28 40.69 -25.65
N THR A 452 4.41 39.49 -26.20
CA THR A 452 4.82 39.30 -27.59
C THR A 452 3.76 39.96 -28.46
N HIS A 453 4.15 41.04 -29.13
CA HIS A 453 3.33 41.73 -30.12
C HIS A 453 3.01 40.79 -31.28
N GLU A 454 1.93 40.01 -31.19
CA GLU A 454 1.44 39.26 -32.36
C GLU A 454 -0.09 39.14 -32.49
N ASN A 455 -0.88 39.72 -31.57
CA ASN A 455 -2.35 39.78 -31.72
C ASN A 455 -2.92 41.20 -31.61
N ALA A 456 -2.26 42.15 -32.27
CA ALA A 456 -2.78 43.51 -32.49
C ALA A 456 -3.37 43.66 -33.90
N SER A 457 -4.24 42.74 -34.33
CA SER A 457 -4.93 42.82 -35.64
C SER A 457 -6.17 41.94 -35.73
N ALA A 458 -7.02 41.94 -34.69
CA ALA A 458 -8.38 41.39 -34.80
C ALA A 458 -9.35 41.97 -33.77
N SER A 459 -9.51 43.30 -33.74
CA SER A 459 -10.66 43.97 -33.10
C SER A 459 -10.65 45.46 -33.45
N GLN A 460 -11.01 45.78 -34.68
CA GLN A 460 -11.56 47.10 -35.01
C GLN A 460 -12.90 46.87 -35.70
N HIS A 461 -13.95 46.80 -34.89
CA HIS A 461 -15.30 47.06 -35.38
C HIS A 461 -15.48 48.58 -35.49
N PRO A 462 -15.84 49.13 -36.67
CA PRO A 462 -16.14 50.54 -36.80
C PRO A 462 -17.60 50.77 -36.37
N THR A 463 -17.83 51.45 -35.25
CA THR A 463 -19.16 51.97 -34.93
C THR A 463 -19.36 53.27 -35.70
N SER A 464 -20.12 53.20 -36.80
CA SER A 464 -20.51 54.36 -37.57
C SER A 464 -21.43 55.27 -36.76
N VAL A 465 -21.05 56.54 -36.71
CA VAL A 465 -21.89 57.67 -36.33
C VAL A 465 -23.10 57.75 -37.27
N ALA A 466 -24.30 57.74 -36.71
CA ALA A 466 -25.51 58.22 -37.39
C ALA A 466 -26.23 59.20 -36.44
N ALA A 467 -26.04 60.48 -36.74
CA ALA A 467 -26.83 61.59 -36.22
C ALA A 467 -27.79 62.07 -37.31
N SER A 468 -28.92 62.64 -36.88
CA SER A 468 -30.03 63.24 -37.66
C SER A 468 -31.10 62.23 -38.12
N LYS A 469 -32.40 62.44 -37.91
CA LYS A 469 -33.17 63.68 -37.83
C LYS A 469 -34.50 63.43 -37.14
#